data_AF-A0A3C1K7I0-F1
#
_entry.id   AF-A0A3C1K7I0-F1
#
_cell.length_a   1.000
_cell.length_b   1.000
_cell.length_c   1.000
_cell.angle_alpha   90.00
_cell.angle_beta   90.00
_cell.angle_gamma   90.00
#
_symmetry.space_group_name_H-M   'P 1'
#
loop_
_entity.id
_entity.type
_entity.pdbx_description
1 polymer ?
#
loop_
_entity_poly.entity_id
_entity_poly.type
_entity_poly.pdbx_seq_one_letter_code
_entity_poly.pdbx_strand_id
1 'polypeptide(L)'
;MKKFLAVLLSLVLVSTMSAIFVMAEDVVVEPIEDGFVFNILAVDTQITGEKGLVLTSAEALAASSTGWTVLIHCEKVEDNLYKAKADAIVPDGNLKTLTFEENDIVIGIHSASSKPEDINSCPNQPQKVAALKVKTGMYITLEGIDLTAKTATDATATVNLTDPRATESDESIVDESIDESSIEVPDYTDITGELVANPSYLLEV
;
A
#
# COMPACT_ATOMS: atom_id res chain seq x y z
N MET A 1 35.52 -42.95 -30.55
CA MET A 1 34.24 -42.86 -29.81
C MET A 1 34.37 -42.23 -28.42
N LYS A 2 35.41 -42.51 -27.62
CA LYS A 2 35.58 -41.90 -26.27
C LYS A 2 35.71 -40.36 -26.29
N LYS A 3 36.38 -39.79 -27.29
CA LYS A 3 36.56 -38.33 -27.43
C LYS A 3 35.29 -37.60 -27.91
N PHE A 4 34.43 -38.29 -28.66
CA PHE A 4 33.13 -37.76 -29.11
C PHE A 4 32.10 -37.73 -27.97
N LEU A 5 32.13 -38.73 -27.09
CA LEU A 5 31.24 -38.80 -25.94
C LEU A 5 31.52 -37.68 -24.92
N ALA A 6 32.79 -37.33 -24.70
CA ALA A 6 33.18 -36.24 -23.81
C ALA A 6 32.69 -34.87 -24.31
N VAL A 7 32.79 -34.62 -25.63
CA VAL A 7 32.31 -33.39 -26.26
C VAL A 7 30.79 -33.28 -26.20
N LEU A 8 30.08 -34.40 -26.44
CA LEU A 8 28.62 -34.45 -26.35
C LEU A 8 28.15 -34.20 -24.90
N LEU A 9 28.83 -34.79 -23.91
CA LEU A 9 28.50 -34.62 -22.49
C LEU A 9 28.71 -33.17 -22.03
N SER A 10 29.80 -32.51 -22.48
CA SER A 10 30.04 -31.10 -22.19
C SER A 10 29.01 -30.18 -22.85
N LEU A 11 28.53 -30.51 -24.06
CA LEU A 11 27.53 -29.70 -24.75
C LEU A 11 26.15 -29.76 -24.07
N VAL A 12 25.77 -30.94 -23.58
CA VAL A 12 24.54 -31.14 -22.78
C VAL A 12 24.64 -30.42 -21.45
N LEU A 13 25.80 -30.47 -20.76
CA LEU A 13 25.98 -29.79 -19.47
C LEU A 13 25.90 -28.26 -19.58
N VAL A 14 26.51 -27.68 -20.62
CA VAL A 14 26.44 -26.23 -20.91
C VAL A 14 25.01 -25.83 -21.29
N SER A 15 24.32 -26.65 -22.09
CA SER A 15 22.90 -26.45 -22.44
C SER A 15 21.98 -26.50 -21.22
N THR A 16 22.24 -27.34 -20.22
CA THR A 16 21.44 -27.39 -18.99
C THR A 16 21.74 -26.25 -18.02
N MET A 17 22.96 -25.69 -18.02
CA MET A 17 23.27 -24.51 -17.19
C MET A 17 22.65 -23.23 -17.76
N SER A 18 22.47 -23.11 -19.08
CA SER A 18 21.77 -21.97 -19.69
C SER A 18 20.26 -21.94 -19.39
N ALA A 19 19.66 -23.05 -18.95
CA ALA A 19 18.25 -23.12 -18.59
C ALA A 19 17.97 -22.73 -17.11
N ILE A 20 19.00 -22.59 -16.28
CA ILE A 20 18.85 -22.25 -14.85
C ILE A 20 18.85 -20.73 -14.62
N PHE A 21 19.19 -19.93 -15.64
CA PHE A 21 19.22 -18.46 -15.56
C PHE A 21 18.02 -17.76 -16.25
N VAL A 22 16.94 -18.49 -16.53
CA VAL A 22 15.66 -17.89 -16.96
C VAL A 22 14.59 -18.28 -15.96
N MET A 23 14.65 -17.67 -14.77
CA MET A 23 13.52 -17.29 -13.92
C MET A 23 14.08 -16.45 -12.75
N ALA A 24 14.80 -15.40 -13.12
CA ALA A 24 14.82 -14.17 -12.36
C ALA A 24 14.67 -13.10 -13.43
N GLU A 25 13.49 -13.08 -14.06
CA GLU A 25 12.95 -11.76 -14.36
C GLU A 25 12.86 -11.14 -12.98
N ASP A 26 13.90 -10.38 -12.63
CA ASP A 26 13.74 -9.27 -11.72
C ASP A 26 12.51 -8.58 -12.26
N VAL A 27 11.35 -8.92 -11.68
CA VAL A 27 10.31 -7.95 -11.51
C VAL A 27 11.09 -6.86 -10.81
N VAL A 28 11.51 -5.87 -11.59
CA VAL A 28 11.74 -4.55 -11.10
C VAL A 28 10.40 -4.21 -10.49
N VAL A 29 10.22 -4.67 -9.24
CA VAL A 29 9.34 -4.03 -8.29
C VAL A 29 10.11 -2.74 -8.15
N GLU A 30 9.73 -1.77 -9.00
CA GLU A 30 10.10 -0.40 -8.76
C GLU A 30 9.88 -0.20 -7.26
N PRO A 31 10.86 0.35 -6.52
CA PRO A 31 10.61 0.69 -5.13
C PRO A 31 9.28 1.42 -5.12
N ILE A 32 8.35 0.94 -4.28
CA ILE A 32 7.07 1.60 -4.09
C ILE A 32 7.42 2.94 -3.45
N GLU A 33 7.73 3.92 -4.28
CA GLU A 33 7.94 5.31 -3.89
C GLU A 33 6.53 5.84 -3.56
N ASP A 34 6.20 5.78 -2.27
CA ASP A 34 5.04 6.37 -1.61
C ASP A 34 3.62 5.85 -1.90
N GLY A 35 3.41 4.54 -1.77
CA GLY A 35 2.11 3.98 -1.34
C GLY A 35 1.43 3.00 -2.32
N PHE A 36 0.11 3.13 -2.54
CA PHE A 36 -0.67 2.12 -3.30
C PHE A 36 -1.63 2.78 -4.28
N VAL A 37 -1.78 2.23 -5.49
CA VAL A 37 -2.75 2.72 -6.47
C VAL A 37 -3.91 1.75 -6.62
N PHE A 38 -5.13 2.26 -6.58
CA PHE A 38 -6.35 1.49 -6.82
C PHE A 38 -7.05 1.95 -8.09
N ASN A 39 -7.52 1.01 -8.90
CA ASN A 39 -8.34 1.29 -10.07
C ASN A 39 -9.78 1.52 -9.62
N ILE A 40 -10.34 2.67 -9.96
CA ILE A 40 -11.70 3.05 -9.64
C ILE A 40 -12.55 2.97 -10.90
N LEU A 41 -13.60 2.16 -10.85
CA LEU A 41 -14.43 1.87 -12.03
C LEU A 41 -15.80 2.54 -11.97
N ALA A 42 -16.20 3.06 -10.80
CA ALA A 42 -17.50 3.68 -10.64
C ALA A 42 -17.60 4.56 -9.39
N VAL A 43 -18.61 5.43 -9.39
CA VAL A 43 -18.99 6.28 -8.26
C VAL A 43 -20.46 6.05 -7.93
N ASP A 44 -20.81 5.87 -6.65
CA ASP A 44 -22.18 5.65 -6.15
C ASP A 44 -22.94 4.52 -6.87
N THR A 45 -22.26 3.39 -7.10
CA THR A 45 -22.89 2.21 -7.71
C THR A 45 -22.77 0.98 -6.82
N GLN A 46 -23.48 -0.08 -7.22
CA GLN A 46 -23.31 -1.41 -6.63
C GLN A 46 -21.96 -2.03 -7.01
N ILE A 47 -21.31 -2.66 -6.02
CA ILE A 47 -20.20 -3.58 -6.26
C ILE A 47 -20.69 -4.72 -7.16
N THR A 48 -20.00 -4.95 -8.27
CA THR A 48 -20.24 -6.10 -9.15
C THR A 48 -18.90 -6.69 -9.60
N GLY A 49 -18.56 -7.90 -9.18
CA GLY A 49 -17.30 -8.55 -9.57
C GLY A 49 -16.06 -7.84 -9.02
N GLU A 50 -14.95 -7.89 -9.76
CA GLU A 50 -13.66 -7.33 -9.37
C GLU A 50 -13.62 -5.81 -9.63
N LYS A 51 -13.92 -4.99 -8.62
CA LYS A 51 -14.03 -3.52 -8.79
C LYS A 51 -13.53 -2.71 -7.59
N GLY A 52 -12.92 -1.56 -7.88
CA GLY A 52 -12.84 -0.42 -6.98
C GLY A 52 -13.96 0.59 -7.28
N LEU A 53 -14.48 1.24 -6.24
CA LEU A 53 -15.49 2.30 -6.39
C LEU A 53 -15.37 3.37 -5.31
N VAL A 54 -15.98 4.53 -5.56
CA VAL A 54 -16.12 5.62 -4.58
C VAL A 54 -17.59 5.81 -4.23
N LEU A 55 -17.90 6.03 -2.97
CA LEU A 55 -19.23 6.29 -2.45
C LEU A 55 -19.23 7.63 -1.73
N THR A 56 -20.16 8.51 -2.07
CA THR A 56 -20.16 9.90 -1.61
C THR A 56 -21.17 10.18 -0.49
N SER A 57 -21.92 9.16 -0.07
CA SER A 57 -22.96 9.31 0.96
C SER A 57 -23.30 8.00 1.66
N ALA A 58 -23.95 8.13 2.83
CA ALA A 58 -24.50 7.01 3.56
C ALA A 58 -25.56 6.23 2.76
N GLU A 59 -26.36 6.91 1.93
CA GLU A 59 -27.35 6.29 1.05
C GLU A 59 -26.67 5.45 -0.05
N ALA A 60 -25.65 6.01 -0.70
CA ALA A 60 -24.86 5.29 -1.69
C ALA A 60 -24.18 4.06 -1.06
N LEU A 61 -23.62 4.19 0.15
CA LEU A 61 -23.04 3.07 0.89
C LEU A 61 -24.07 1.97 1.18
N ALA A 62 -25.25 2.32 1.68
CA ALA A 62 -26.31 1.35 1.96
C ALA A 62 -26.77 0.62 0.68
N ALA A 63 -26.78 1.29 -0.47
CA ALA A 63 -27.18 0.71 -1.75
C ALA A 63 -26.07 -0.12 -2.44
N SER A 64 -24.82 -0.02 -1.99
CA SER A 64 -23.63 -0.48 -2.73
C SER A 64 -23.29 -1.98 -2.63
N SER A 65 -23.91 -2.74 -1.73
CA SER A 65 -23.62 -4.18 -1.51
C SER A 65 -22.17 -4.49 -1.10
N THR A 66 -21.53 -3.63 -0.31
CA THR A 66 -20.10 -3.65 0.05
C THR A 66 -19.67 -4.65 1.15
N GLY A 67 -20.48 -5.66 1.48
CA GLY A 67 -20.19 -6.54 2.63
C GLY A 67 -18.85 -7.30 2.56
N TRP A 68 -18.36 -7.60 1.36
CA TRP A 68 -17.07 -8.29 1.13
C TRP A 68 -15.95 -7.37 0.60
N THR A 69 -16.19 -6.05 0.69
CA THR A 69 -15.33 -4.99 0.18
C THR A 69 -14.50 -4.40 1.32
N VAL A 70 -13.21 -4.14 1.08
CA VAL A 70 -12.41 -3.34 2.02
C VAL A 70 -12.85 -1.88 1.89
N LEU A 71 -13.22 -1.24 2.99
CA LEU A 71 -13.69 0.14 2.99
C LEU A 71 -12.68 1.07 3.62
N ILE A 72 -12.40 2.18 2.95
CA ILE A 72 -11.54 3.25 3.44
C ILE A 72 -12.42 4.50 3.54
N HIS A 73 -12.69 4.95 4.75
CA HIS A 73 -13.50 6.14 5.00
C HIS A 73 -12.59 7.37 5.06
N CYS A 74 -12.87 8.37 4.23
CA CYS A 74 -11.98 9.51 4.05
C CYS A 74 -12.72 10.84 4.23
N GLU A 75 -12.03 11.80 4.81
CA GLU A 75 -12.43 13.21 4.85
C GLU A 75 -11.77 13.97 3.69
N LYS A 76 -12.45 14.97 3.15
CA LYS A 76 -11.89 15.84 2.12
C LYS A 76 -10.85 16.78 2.73
N VAL A 77 -9.66 16.82 2.14
CA VAL A 77 -8.61 17.81 2.47
C VAL A 77 -8.73 19.00 1.53
N GLU A 78 -8.76 18.73 0.23
CA GLU A 78 -8.95 19.72 -0.84
C GLU A 78 -9.48 19.02 -2.09
N ASP A 79 -9.55 19.73 -3.22
CA ASP A 79 -10.05 19.12 -4.46
C ASP A 79 -9.18 17.93 -4.86
N ASN A 80 -9.84 16.79 -5.05
CA ASN A 80 -9.24 15.49 -5.36
C ASN A 80 -8.27 14.91 -4.31
N LEU A 81 -8.04 15.57 -3.17
CA LEU A 81 -7.19 15.05 -2.10
C LEU A 81 -8.02 14.78 -0.84
N TYR A 82 -7.87 13.56 -0.33
CA TYR A 82 -8.59 13.05 0.82
C TYR A 82 -7.62 12.47 1.85
N LYS A 83 -8.09 12.29 3.07
CA LYS A 83 -7.33 11.68 4.16
C LYS A 83 -8.14 10.59 4.83
N ALA A 84 -7.53 9.43 5.09
CA ALA A 84 -8.20 8.33 5.76
C ALA A 84 -8.52 8.70 7.22
N LYS A 85 -9.80 8.69 7.59
CA LYS A 85 -10.29 9.02 8.94
C LYS A 85 -10.03 7.92 9.97
N ALA A 86 -9.85 6.70 9.47
CA ALA A 86 -9.62 5.50 10.25
C ALA A 86 -8.81 4.49 9.43
N ASP A 87 -8.31 3.45 10.10
CA ASP A 87 -7.77 2.27 9.44
C ASP A 87 -8.82 1.63 8.53
N ALA A 88 -8.36 0.98 7.46
CA ALA A 88 -9.25 0.27 6.54
C ALA A 88 -10.13 -0.75 7.28
N ILE A 89 -11.41 -0.74 6.93
CA ILE A 89 -12.40 -1.64 7.52
C ILE A 89 -12.33 -2.98 6.80
N VAL A 90 -12.02 -4.02 7.58
CA VAL A 90 -11.94 -5.40 7.08
C VAL A 90 -13.35 -5.92 6.75
N PRO A 91 -13.53 -6.54 5.57
CA PRO A 91 -14.80 -7.13 5.19
C PRO A 91 -15.15 -8.35 6.05
N ASP A 92 -16.43 -8.48 6.39
CA ASP A 92 -16.97 -9.61 7.17
C ASP A 92 -18.31 -10.14 6.62
N GLY A 93 -18.69 -9.70 5.42
CA GLY A 93 -19.94 -10.04 4.76
C GLY A 93 -21.13 -9.15 5.16
N ASN A 94 -20.98 -8.30 6.18
CA ASN A 94 -22.03 -7.40 6.62
C ASN A 94 -21.84 -6.00 6.03
N LEU A 95 -22.95 -5.35 5.67
CA LEU A 95 -22.93 -3.94 5.29
C LEU A 95 -22.55 -3.09 6.50
N LYS A 96 -21.60 -2.17 6.28
CA LYS A 96 -21.15 -1.24 7.32
C LYS A 96 -21.99 0.02 7.29
N THR A 97 -22.29 0.55 8.47
CA THR A 97 -22.89 1.86 8.63
C THR A 97 -21.82 2.83 9.08
N LEU A 98 -21.66 3.92 8.33
CA LEU A 98 -20.70 4.98 8.62
C LEU A 98 -21.44 6.32 8.72
N THR A 99 -20.98 7.19 9.59
CA THR A 99 -21.49 8.56 9.68
C THR A 99 -20.65 9.42 8.74
N PHE A 100 -21.28 10.01 7.73
CA PHE A 100 -20.63 10.91 6.78
C PHE A 100 -20.75 12.34 7.29
N GLU A 101 -19.61 13.03 7.35
CA GLU A 101 -19.54 14.48 7.42
C GLU A 101 -19.59 15.08 6.00
N GLU A 102 -19.63 16.40 5.92
CA GLU A 102 -19.69 17.07 4.63
C GLU A 102 -18.45 16.74 3.79
N ASN A 103 -18.66 16.31 2.55
CA ASN A 103 -17.62 15.90 1.59
C ASN A 103 -16.81 14.65 1.99
N ASP A 104 -17.24 13.89 3.01
CA ASP A 104 -16.70 12.56 3.25
C ASP A 104 -16.97 11.64 2.05
N ILE A 105 -16.03 10.73 1.80
CA ILE A 105 -16.18 9.66 0.82
C ILE A 105 -15.77 8.32 1.42
N VAL A 106 -16.24 7.24 0.82
CA VAL A 106 -15.74 5.88 1.08
C VAL A 106 -15.19 5.30 -0.20
N ILE A 107 -13.95 4.83 -0.16
CA ILE A 107 -13.32 4.06 -1.23
C ILE A 107 -13.50 2.58 -0.89
N GLY A 108 -14.11 1.84 -1.81
CA GLY A 108 -14.38 0.41 -1.66
C GLY A 108 -13.58 -0.41 -2.65
N ILE A 109 -12.73 -1.32 -2.18
CA ILE A 109 -11.94 -2.23 -3.02
C ILE A 109 -12.41 -3.67 -2.84
N HIS A 110 -12.95 -4.27 -3.91
CA HIS A 110 -13.48 -5.63 -3.91
C HIS A 110 -12.72 -6.57 -4.85
N SER A 111 -12.39 -7.73 -4.30
CA SER A 111 -11.97 -8.92 -5.02
C SER A 111 -12.60 -10.15 -4.35
N ALA A 112 -12.99 -11.13 -5.16
CA ALA A 112 -13.55 -12.39 -4.72
C ALA A 112 -12.56 -13.24 -3.89
N SER A 113 -11.26 -12.95 -4.01
CA SER A 113 -10.21 -13.58 -3.20
C SER A 113 -9.30 -12.53 -2.54
N SER A 114 -8.54 -12.99 -1.57
CA SER A 114 -7.40 -12.26 -0.99
C SER A 114 -6.11 -13.08 -1.05
N LYS A 115 -6.12 -14.23 -1.74
CA LYS A 115 -5.00 -15.14 -1.81
C LYS A 115 -4.12 -14.87 -3.05
N PRO A 116 -2.79 -14.80 -2.92
CA PRO A 116 -1.90 -14.50 -4.04
C PRO A 116 -2.03 -15.46 -5.23
N GLU A 117 -2.32 -16.74 -4.97
CA GLU A 117 -2.45 -17.77 -6.00
C GLU A 117 -3.67 -17.56 -6.94
N ASP A 118 -4.63 -16.73 -6.54
CA ASP A 118 -5.88 -16.54 -7.29
C ASP A 118 -5.80 -15.40 -8.32
N ILE A 119 -4.66 -14.72 -8.47
CA ILE A 119 -4.50 -13.48 -9.27
C ILE A 119 -5.05 -13.57 -10.70
N ASN A 120 -4.92 -14.73 -11.36
CA ASN A 120 -5.43 -14.92 -12.73
C ASN A 120 -6.96 -14.98 -12.79
N SER A 121 -7.61 -15.40 -11.70
CA SER A 121 -9.07 -15.49 -11.58
C SER A 121 -9.67 -14.28 -10.86
N CYS A 122 -8.87 -13.60 -10.04
CA CYS A 122 -9.21 -12.48 -9.19
C CYS A 122 -8.17 -11.35 -9.38
N PRO A 123 -8.16 -10.67 -10.54
CA PRO A 123 -7.14 -9.67 -10.87
C PRO A 123 -7.10 -8.47 -9.92
N ASN A 124 -8.17 -8.21 -9.16
CA ASN A 124 -8.19 -7.12 -8.18
C ASN A 124 -7.69 -7.57 -6.78
N GLN A 125 -7.24 -8.82 -6.64
CA GLN A 125 -6.73 -9.36 -5.38
C GLN A 125 -5.54 -8.55 -4.82
N PRO A 126 -4.53 -8.13 -5.63
CA PRO A 126 -3.42 -7.35 -5.10
C PRO A 126 -3.88 -6.01 -4.52
N GLN A 127 -4.86 -5.37 -5.16
CA GLN A 127 -5.44 -4.12 -4.70
C GLN A 127 -6.23 -4.31 -3.40
N LYS A 128 -6.99 -5.40 -3.26
CA LYS A 128 -7.70 -5.73 -2.00
C LYS A 128 -6.72 -5.94 -0.85
N VAL A 129 -5.61 -6.64 -1.09
CA VAL A 129 -4.55 -6.83 -0.07
C VAL A 129 -3.86 -5.52 0.28
N ALA A 130 -3.59 -4.66 -0.70
CA ALA A 130 -3.02 -3.34 -0.48
C ALA A 130 -3.99 -2.41 0.29
N ALA A 131 -5.28 -2.45 -0.01
CA ALA A 131 -6.31 -1.67 0.69
C ALA A 131 -6.36 -1.97 2.20
N LEU A 132 -6.11 -3.22 2.61
CA LEU A 132 -6.03 -3.60 4.03
C LEU A 132 -4.87 -2.93 4.79
N LYS A 133 -3.87 -2.40 4.06
CA LYS A 133 -2.72 -1.72 4.65
C LYS A 133 -2.97 -0.23 4.88
N VAL A 134 -4.06 0.33 4.38
CA VAL A 134 -4.38 1.75 4.57
C VAL A 134 -4.67 2.02 6.04
N LYS A 135 -3.95 3.01 6.59
CA LYS A 135 -4.04 3.45 7.98
C LYS A 135 -4.63 4.84 8.08
N THR A 136 -5.18 5.11 9.26
CA THR A 136 -5.59 6.45 9.65
C THR A 136 -4.49 7.47 9.35
N GLY A 137 -4.86 8.57 8.71
CA GLY A 137 -3.95 9.68 8.43
C GLY A 137 -3.20 9.61 7.10
N MET A 138 -3.23 8.47 6.39
CA MET A 138 -2.72 8.38 5.01
C MET A 138 -3.57 9.24 4.06
N TYR A 139 -2.95 9.75 3.02
CA TYR A 139 -3.58 10.62 2.03
C TYR A 139 -3.98 9.82 0.81
N ILE A 140 -5.06 10.22 0.14
CA ILE A 140 -5.54 9.60 -1.08
C ILE A 140 -5.86 10.68 -2.12
N THR A 141 -5.18 10.62 -3.25
CA THR A 141 -5.43 11.49 -4.41
C THR A 141 -6.31 10.75 -5.42
N LEU A 142 -7.37 11.40 -5.89
CA LEU A 142 -8.28 10.88 -6.90
C LEU A 142 -7.96 11.46 -8.27
N GLU A 143 -7.81 10.62 -9.29
CA GLU A 143 -7.61 11.07 -10.67
C GLU A 143 -8.65 10.41 -11.59
N GLY A 144 -9.11 11.14 -12.61
CA GLY A 144 -10.12 10.62 -13.54
C GLY A 144 -11.52 10.41 -12.95
N ILE A 145 -11.79 10.97 -11.76
CA ILE A 145 -13.08 10.86 -11.04
C ILE A 145 -13.78 12.21 -10.98
N ASP A 146 -15.05 12.24 -11.37
CA ASP A 146 -15.95 13.36 -11.12
C ASP A 146 -17.06 12.91 -10.16
N LEU A 147 -16.97 13.37 -8.91
CA LEU A 147 -17.92 13.01 -7.85
C LEU A 147 -19.28 13.69 -8.03
N THR A 148 -19.35 14.82 -8.74
CA THR A 148 -20.60 15.54 -8.98
C THR A 148 -21.37 14.88 -10.12
N ALA A 149 -20.70 14.58 -11.23
CA ALA A 149 -21.27 13.86 -12.36
C ALA A 149 -21.42 12.36 -12.11
N LYS A 150 -20.78 11.85 -11.04
CA LYS A 150 -20.74 10.42 -10.66
C LYS A 150 -20.13 9.55 -11.75
N THR A 151 -19.02 10.01 -12.32
CA THR A 151 -18.32 9.33 -13.42
C THR A 151 -16.87 9.01 -13.05
N ALA A 152 -16.37 7.92 -13.61
CA ALA A 152 -14.98 7.49 -13.51
C ALA A 152 -14.48 7.07 -14.91
N THR A 153 -13.40 7.68 -15.38
CA THR A 153 -12.77 7.39 -16.69
C THR A 153 -11.27 7.25 -16.47
N ASP A 154 -10.72 6.06 -16.77
CA ASP A 154 -9.31 5.71 -16.50
C ASP A 154 -8.88 6.12 -15.08
N ALA A 155 -9.79 5.88 -14.13
CA ALA A 155 -9.76 6.56 -12.85
C ALA A 155 -8.99 5.79 -11.78
N THR A 156 -8.30 6.51 -10.91
CA THR A 156 -7.45 5.95 -9.87
C THR A 156 -7.66 6.63 -8.52
N ALA A 157 -7.32 5.89 -7.47
CA ALA A 157 -7.13 6.41 -6.12
C ALA A 157 -5.71 6.04 -5.67
N THR A 158 -4.83 7.04 -5.59
CA THR A 158 -3.43 6.88 -5.20
C THR A 158 -3.28 7.20 -3.72
N VAL A 159 -2.87 6.23 -2.93
CA VAL A 159 -2.58 6.36 -1.51
C VAL A 159 -1.15 6.84 -1.34
N ASN A 160 -0.94 7.92 -0.60
CA ASN A 160 0.35 8.42 -0.14
C ASN A 160 0.48 8.20 1.38
N LEU A 161 1.65 7.75 1.82
CA LEU A 161 1.91 7.48 3.25
C LEU A 161 1.97 8.78 4.06
N THR A 162 2.46 9.84 3.44
CA THR A 162 2.60 11.20 3.98
C THR A 162 1.74 12.18 3.16
N ASP A 163 1.64 13.43 3.63
CA ASP A 163 0.96 14.48 2.87
C ASP A 163 1.74 14.76 1.58
N PRO A 164 1.17 14.50 0.38
CA PRO A 164 1.89 14.65 -0.89
C PRO A 164 2.25 16.10 -1.23
N ARG A 165 1.76 17.06 -0.43
CA ARG A 165 2.07 18.49 -0.56
C ARG A 165 3.25 18.90 0.30
N ALA A 166 3.65 18.07 1.26
CA ALA A 166 4.87 18.31 2.01
C ALA A 166 6.04 18.09 1.06
N THR A 167 6.61 19.18 0.55
CA THR A 167 7.94 19.14 -0.04
C THR A 167 8.88 18.53 0.99
N GLU A 168 9.67 17.53 0.61
CA GLU A 168 10.86 17.04 1.32
C GLU A 168 11.64 18.24 1.89
N SER A 169 11.34 18.62 3.13
CA SER A 169 11.99 19.70 3.84
C SER A 169 12.53 19.10 5.12
N ASP A 170 13.55 18.24 4.97
CA ASP A 170 14.68 18.12 5.90
C ASP A 170 15.70 17.10 5.39
N GLU A 171 16.37 17.41 4.27
CA GLU A 171 17.82 17.25 4.30
C GLU A 171 18.39 18.49 4.99
N SER A 172 18.18 18.60 6.31
CA SER A 172 19.08 19.37 7.13
C SER A 172 20.44 18.69 6.97
N ILE A 173 21.28 19.23 6.09
CA ILE A 173 22.72 19.10 6.22
C ILE A 173 23.01 19.67 7.60
N VAL A 174 23.07 18.79 8.60
CA VAL A 174 23.65 19.10 9.89
C VAL A 174 25.15 19.21 9.63
N ASP A 175 25.58 20.39 9.16
CA ASP A 175 26.93 20.86 9.39
C ASP A 175 27.01 21.28 10.85
N GLU A 176 27.05 20.29 11.74
CA GLU A 176 27.50 20.48 13.10
C GLU A 176 28.85 19.79 13.22
N SER A 177 29.89 20.62 13.24
CA SER A 177 31.00 20.42 14.15
C SER A 177 30.43 20.14 15.55
N ILE A 178 30.25 18.87 15.87
CA ILE A 178 29.84 18.41 17.19
C ILE A 178 30.96 18.79 18.17
N ASP A 179 30.68 19.78 19.01
CA ASP A 179 31.33 19.97 20.29
C ASP A 179 30.75 18.91 21.24
N GLU A 180 31.50 17.85 21.51
CA GLU A 180 31.13 16.68 22.32
C GLU A 180 30.85 16.98 23.82
N SER A 181 30.54 18.21 24.21
CA SER A 181 30.52 18.61 25.62
C SER A 181 29.15 18.65 26.31
N SER A 182 28.04 18.24 25.68
CA SER A 182 26.74 18.35 26.36
C SER A 182 25.63 17.35 25.95
N ILE A 183 25.94 16.07 25.80
CA ILE A 183 24.90 15.02 25.78
C ILE A 183 24.74 14.48 27.20
N GLU A 184 23.72 14.94 27.93
CA GLU A 184 23.27 14.28 29.16
C GLU A 184 22.53 12.98 28.76
N VAL A 185 23.21 11.85 28.94
CA VAL A 185 22.62 10.52 28.80
C VAL A 185 21.75 10.26 30.05
N PRO A 186 20.45 9.95 29.92
CA PRO A 186 19.66 9.53 31.07
C PRO A 186 20.12 8.15 31.56
N ASP A 187 20.53 8.07 32.82
CA ASP A 187 20.92 6.83 33.49
C ASP A 187 19.73 5.86 33.59
N TYR A 188 19.90 4.63 33.09
CA TYR A 188 18.96 3.53 33.28
C TYR A 188 19.58 2.54 34.28
N THR A 189 18.90 2.28 35.39
CA THR A 189 19.30 1.26 36.36
C THR A 189 18.73 -0.09 35.96
N ASP A 190 19.57 -1.13 35.83
CA ASP A 190 19.09 -2.52 35.73
C ASP A 190 18.43 -2.97 37.05
N ILE A 191 17.77 -4.12 37.08
CA ILE A 191 17.02 -4.69 38.22
C ILE A 191 17.86 -4.95 39.48
N THR A 192 19.18 -4.73 39.41
CA THR A 192 20.13 -4.81 40.53
C THR A 192 20.75 -3.47 40.93
N GLY A 193 20.39 -2.36 40.25
CA GLY A 193 20.78 -1.00 40.62
C GLY A 193 22.17 -0.55 40.18
N GLU A 194 22.86 -1.29 39.31
CA GLU A 194 24.13 -0.86 38.70
C GLU A 194 23.90 -0.14 37.36
N LEU A 195 24.72 0.89 37.09
CA LEU A 195 24.71 1.65 35.85
C LEU A 195 25.33 0.82 34.72
N VAL A 196 24.57 0.53 33.68
CA VAL A 196 25.06 -0.18 32.49
C VAL A 196 24.76 0.64 31.25
N ALA A 197 25.73 0.75 30.34
CA ALA A 197 25.56 1.42 29.05
C ALA A 197 24.45 0.70 28.24
N ASN A 198 23.46 1.47 27.78
CA ASN A 198 22.33 0.96 27.00
C ASN A 198 22.79 0.43 25.64
N PRO A 199 22.71 -0.89 25.36
CA PRO A 199 23.20 -1.46 24.12
C PRO A 199 22.25 -1.27 22.92
N SER A 200 21.07 -0.66 23.12
CA SER A 200 20.01 -0.62 22.08
C SER A 200 20.00 0.65 21.22
N TYR A 201 20.98 1.55 21.34
CA TYR A 201 21.09 2.75 20.51
C TYR A 201 21.93 2.58 19.23
N LEU A 202 22.42 1.37 18.95
CA LEU A 202 23.07 1.02 17.69
C LEU A 202 22.20 0.01 16.92
N LEU A 203 21.14 0.51 16.28
CA LEU A 203 20.71 -0.10 15.03
C LEU A 203 21.11 0.86 13.92
N GLU A 204 22.23 0.49 13.30
CA GLU A 204 22.85 1.13 12.17
C GLU A 204 21.88 1.18 10.98
N VAL A 205 21.98 2.34 10.31
CA VAL A 205 21.54 2.78 8.98
C VAL A 205 21.18 1.67 7.98
#